data_AF-A0A2G8JGJ6-F1
#
_entry.id   AF-A0A2G8JGJ6-F1
#
_cell.length_a   1.000
_cell.length_b   1.000
_cell.length_c   1.000
_cell.angle_alpha   90.00
_cell.angle_beta   90.00
_cell.angle_gamma   90.00
#
_symmetry.space_group_name_H-M   'P 1'
#
loop_
_entity.id
_entity.type
_entity.pdbx_description
1 polymer ?
#
loop_
_entity_poly.entity_id
_entity_poly.type
_entity_poly.pdbx_seq_one_letter_code
_entity_poly.pdbx_strand_id
1 'polypeptide(L)'
;MKINEVSPLKPRYEVPDVLVAEPEVASWQLGEKSESVLEGSHGNAMSFVLTAQPFRLDILYDGQLVTRVNSRGLMNFEHLRTKKKLQNANVATEDPQIGSRTIKLVSPFVTLKDIDIKLK
;
A
#
# COMPACT_ATOMS: atom_id res chain seq x y z
N MET A 1 14.70 3.19 -4.50
CA MET A 1 14.12 2.25 -3.49
C MET A 1 12.89 1.59 -4.11
N LYS A 2 12.77 0.26 -3.98
CA LYS A 2 11.62 -0.53 -4.45
C LYS A 2 11.04 -1.30 -3.27
N ILE A 3 9.72 -1.32 -3.13
CA ILE A 3 9.00 -2.03 -2.07
C ILE A 3 7.98 -2.95 -2.73
N ASN A 4 7.95 -4.22 -2.32
CA ASN A 4 7.01 -5.23 -2.81
C ASN A 4 6.56 -6.12 -1.65
N GLU A 5 5.49 -6.89 -1.84
CA GLU A 5 5.05 -7.88 -0.86
C GLU A 5 6.00 -9.09 -0.87
N VAL A 6 6.29 -9.63 0.31
CA VAL A 6 7.09 -10.87 0.44
C VAL A 6 6.30 -12.07 -0.10
N SER A 7 4.98 -12.11 0.15
CA SER A 7 4.10 -13.23 -0.22
C SER A 7 2.77 -12.73 -0.82
N PRO A 8 2.77 -12.18 -2.05
CA PRO A 8 1.56 -11.64 -2.66
C PRO A 8 0.61 -12.72 -3.19
N LEU A 9 -0.70 -12.42 -3.25
CA LEU A 9 -1.69 -13.29 -3.91
C LEU A 9 -1.46 -13.43 -5.42
N LYS A 10 -0.88 -12.40 -6.05
CA LYS A 10 -0.42 -12.38 -7.44
C LYS A 10 0.68 -11.31 -7.58
N PRO A 11 1.60 -11.42 -8.56
CA PRO A 11 2.65 -10.44 -8.74
C PRO A 11 2.09 -9.02 -8.88
N ARG A 12 2.78 -8.05 -8.29
CA ARG A 12 2.51 -6.62 -8.53
C ARG A 12 3.10 -6.20 -9.86
N TYR A 13 2.41 -5.28 -10.52
CA TYR A 13 2.88 -4.74 -11.78
C TYR A 13 4.20 -4.00 -11.59
N GLU A 14 5.16 -4.30 -12.48
CA GLU A 14 6.42 -3.59 -12.61
C GLU A 14 6.46 -3.00 -14.01
N VAL A 15 6.86 -1.73 -14.13
CA VAL A 15 6.77 -0.99 -15.38
C VAL A 15 7.86 -1.50 -16.35
N PRO A 16 7.49 -2.12 -17.49
CA PRO A 16 8.44 -2.52 -18.51
C PRO A 16 8.80 -1.34 -19.42
N ASP A 17 9.85 -1.51 -20.21
CA ASP A 17 10.22 -0.67 -21.37
C ASP A 17 10.57 0.81 -21.11
N VAL A 18 10.49 1.29 -19.87
CA VAL A 18 10.87 2.67 -19.50
C VAL A 18 12.39 2.80 -19.30
N LEU A 19 13.04 1.77 -18.77
CA LEU A 19 14.50 1.76 -18.61
C LEU A 19 15.14 1.29 -19.91
N VAL A 20 16.08 2.07 -20.42
CA VAL A 20 16.86 1.72 -21.62
C VAL A 20 17.87 0.59 -21.37
N ALA A 21 18.28 0.42 -20.11
CA ALA A 21 19.16 -0.63 -19.62
C ALA A 21 19.00 -0.77 -18.09
N GLU A 22 19.46 -1.89 -17.53
CA GLU A 22 19.53 -2.07 -16.08
C GLU A 22 20.56 -1.12 -15.47
N PRO A 23 20.23 -0.34 -14.41
CA PRO A 23 21.18 0.53 -13.75
C PRO A 23 22.31 -0.26 -13.08
N GLU A 24 23.54 0.22 -13.18
CA GLU A 24 24.67 -0.38 -12.46
C GLU A 24 24.47 -0.28 -10.94
N VAL A 25 24.70 -1.39 -10.24
CA VAL A 25 24.52 -1.47 -8.79
C VAL A 25 25.84 -1.11 -8.10
N ALA A 26 25.77 -0.08 -7.25
CA ALA A 26 26.86 0.29 -6.35
C ALA A 26 26.95 -0.64 -5.13
N SER A 27 28.17 -0.97 -4.71
CA SER A 27 28.41 -1.66 -3.43
C SER A 27 28.32 -0.69 -2.26
N TRP A 28 27.75 -1.17 -1.15
CA TRP A 28 27.59 -0.40 0.08
C TRP A 28 28.43 -1.03 1.19
N GLN A 29 29.12 -0.17 1.94
CA GLN A 29 29.74 -0.56 3.21
C GLN A 29 28.68 -0.41 4.30
N LEU A 30 28.40 -1.51 5.01
CA LEU A 30 27.49 -1.48 6.16
C LEU A 30 28.25 -1.02 7.39
N GLY A 31 27.72 0.00 8.06
CA GLY A 31 28.25 0.54 9.30
C GLY A 31 27.58 -0.12 10.50
N GLU A 32 27.11 0.72 11.43
CA GLU A 32 26.41 0.25 12.62
C GLU A 32 25.11 -0.48 12.24
N LYS A 33 24.92 -1.65 12.86
CA LYS A 33 23.70 -2.43 12.79
C LYS A 33 23.22 -2.73 14.20
N SER A 34 22.09 -2.15 14.56
CA SER A 34 21.35 -2.48 15.77
C SER A 34 20.01 -3.14 15.40
N GLU A 35 19.19 -3.45 16.40
CA GLU A 35 17.85 -3.98 16.18
C GLU A 35 16.92 -2.97 15.48
N SER A 36 17.19 -1.67 15.65
CA SER A 36 16.30 -0.59 15.21
C SER A 36 16.89 0.30 14.11
N VAL A 37 18.21 0.28 13.91
CA VAL A 37 18.92 1.15 12.97
C VAL A 37 19.94 0.35 12.16
N LEU A 38 20.00 0.65 10.87
CA LEU A 38 21.04 0.20 9.96
C LEU A 38 21.65 1.40 9.24
N GLU A 39 22.96 1.53 9.34
CA GLU A 39 23.69 2.56 8.61
C GLU A 39 24.51 1.94 7.48
N GLY A 40 24.68 2.70 6.40
CA GLY A 40 25.57 2.32 5.32
C GLY A 40 26.09 3.50 4.54
N SER A 41 27.23 3.31 3.89
CA SER A 41 27.88 4.32 3.05
C SER A 41 28.28 3.74 1.71
N HIS A 42 28.40 4.64 0.73
CA HIS A 42 28.95 4.35 -0.59
C HIS A 42 29.96 5.45 -0.91
N GLY A 43 31.24 5.07 -0.96
CA GLY A 43 32.34 6.02 -1.07
C GLY A 43 32.41 6.95 0.14
N ASN A 44 32.87 8.18 -0.09
CA ASN A 44 33.12 9.15 1.00
C ASN A 44 31.96 10.13 1.23
N ALA A 45 31.05 10.25 0.26
CA ALA A 45 30.03 11.30 0.26
C ALA A 45 28.64 10.75 0.62
N MET A 46 28.26 9.59 0.08
CA MET A 46 26.87 9.11 0.20
C MET A 46 26.70 8.16 1.37
N SER A 47 25.71 8.42 2.21
CA SER A 47 25.34 7.52 3.30
C SER A 47 23.83 7.46 3.52
N PHE A 48 23.38 6.46 4.26
CA PHE A 48 22.00 6.33 4.68
C PHE A 48 21.88 5.89 6.13
N VAL A 49 20.74 6.24 6.73
CA VAL A 49 20.28 5.70 8.01
C VAL A 49 18.89 5.12 7.81
N LEU A 50 18.76 3.80 7.97
CA LEU A 50 17.51 3.07 7.90
C LEU A 50 17.02 2.78 9.32
N THR A 51 15.90 3.38 9.71
CA THR A 51 15.20 3.11 10.97
C THR A 51 14.12 2.07 10.72
N ALA A 52 14.08 1.01 11.53
CA ALA A 52 13.14 -0.10 11.37
C ALA A 52 11.72 0.22 11.89
N GLN A 53 11.61 0.87 13.06
CA GLN A 53 10.32 1.11 13.71
C GLN A 53 10.22 2.53 14.33
N PRO A 54 9.36 3.42 13.77
CA PRO A 54 8.65 3.26 12.50
C PRO A 54 9.64 3.25 11.32
N PHE A 55 9.29 2.54 10.23
CA PHE A 55 10.12 2.49 9.03
C PHE A 55 10.41 3.89 8.48
N ARG A 56 11.69 4.22 8.32
CA ARG A 56 12.15 5.49 7.76
C ARG A 56 13.53 5.31 7.14
N LEU A 57 13.77 5.96 6.01
CA LEU A 57 15.09 6.00 5.36
C LEU A 57 15.54 7.44 5.20
N ASP A 58 16.67 7.78 5.80
CA ASP A 58 17.34 9.07 5.66
C ASP A 58 18.53 8.89 4.72
N ILE A 59 18.68 9.75 3.71
CA ILE A 59 19.79 9.72 2.75
C ILE A 59 20.59 11.01 2.91
N LEU A 60 21.91 10.86 3.04
CA LEU A 60 22.85 11.94 3.26
C LEU A 60 23.88 11.99 2.13
N TYR A 61 24.35 13.20 1.85
CA TYR A 61 25.47 13.48 0.95
C TYR A 61 26.42 14.46 1.65
N ASP A 62 27.70 14.12 1.76
CA ASP A 62 28.72 14.86 2.52
C ASP A 62 28.27 15.20 3.95
N GLY A 63 27.61 14.24 4.60
CA GLY A 63 27.08 14.39 5.96
C GLY A 63 25.82 15.26 6.08
N GLN A 64 25.31 15.81 4.97
CA GLN A 64 24.09 16.62 4.95
C GLN A 64 22.89 15.79 4.52
N LEU A 65 21.77 15.90 5.23
CA LEU A 65 20.51 15.25 4.86
C LEU A 65 20.00 15.80 3.52
N VAL A 66 19.93 14.95 2.50
CA VAL A 66 19.40 15.29 1.18
C VAL A 66 17.90 14.98 1.11
N THR A 67 17.50 13.80 1.59
CA THR A 67 16.10 13.40 1.53
C THR A 67 15.75 12.39 2.62
N ARG A 68 14.47 12.34 2.97
CA ARG A 68 13.92 11.42 3.95
C ARG A 68 12.65 10.77 3.42
N VAL A 69 12.63 9.46 3.40
CA VAL A 69 11.49 8.64 3.01
C VAL A 69 10.67 8.30 4.25
N ASN A 70 9.34 8.42 4.12
CA ASN A 70 8.38 8.17 5.20
C ASN A 70 8.56 9.03 6.48
N SER A 71 9.08 10.24 6.35
CA SER A 71 9.26 11.19 7.48
C SER A 71 7.97 11.48 8.25
N ARG A 72 6.84 11.52 7.54
CA ARG A 72 5.52 11.84 8.06
C ARG A 72 4.69 10.60 8.43
N GLY A 73 5.25 9.40 8.30
CA GLY A 73 4.50 8.16 8.54
C GLY A 73 3.33 7.94 7.56
N LEU A 74 3.41 8.50 6.35
CA LEU A 74 2.36 8.43 5.33
C LEU A 74 2.53 7.26 4.36
N MET A 75 3.58 6.47 4.51
CA MET A 75 3.75 5.26 3.70
C MET A 75 2.58 4.33 3.97
N ASN A 76 1.79 4.09 2.92
CA ASN A 76 0.72 3.12 2.92
C ASN A 76 0.94 2.14 1.77
N PHE A 77 0.85 0.85 2.07
CA PHE A 77 0.98 -0.21 1.10
C PHE A 77 -0.18 -1.19 1.32
N GLU A 78 -1.26 -1.00 0.57
CA GLU A 78 -2.44 -1.87 0.69
C GLU A 78 -2.14 -3.25 0.11
N HIS A 79 -2.08 -4.27 0.94
CA HIS A 79 -1.83 -5.65 0.51
C HIS A 79 -2.98 -6.20 -0.35
N LEU A 80 -2.67 -7.08 -1.29
CA LEU A 80 -3.69 -7.76 -2.08
C LEU A 80 -4.50 -8.71 -1.18
N ARG A 81 -5.82 -8.57 -1.19
CA ARG A 81 -6.74 -9.41 -0.40
C ARG A 81 -7.73 -10.14 -1.30
N THR A 82 -8.16 -11.33 -0.88
CA THR A 82 -9.31 -11.99 -1.49
C THR A 82 -10.57 -11.18 -1.23
N LYS A 83 -11.48 -11.18 -2.21
CA LYS A 83 -12.78 -10.53 -2.03
C LYS A 83 -13.50 -11.24 -0.88
N LYS A 84 -13.81 -10.51 0.19
CA LYS A 84 -14.67 -11.03 1.25
C LYS A 84 -16.02 -11.36 0.62
N LYS A 85 -16.46 -12.63 0.73
CA LYS A 85 -17.87 -12.95 0.51
C LYS A 85 -18.66 -12.23 1.60
N LEU A 86 -19.64 -11.41 1.21
CA LEU A 86 -20.64 -10.94 2.15
C LEU A 86 -21.36 -12.19 2.66
N GLN A 87 -21.07 -12.61 3.88
CA GLN A 87 -21.93 -13.54 4.58
C GLN A 87 -23.14 -12.72 5.03
N ASN A 88 -24.23 -12.78 4.25
CA ASN A 88 -25.64 -12.51 4.62
C ASN A 88 -26.48 -12.68 3.33
N ALA A 89 -27.58 -13.44 3.28
CA ALA A 89 -28.41 -13.97 4.34
C ALA A 89 -28.92 -15.38 3.95
N ASN A 90 -29.19 -16.22 4.95
CA ASN A 90 -30.04 -17.38 4.81
C ASN A 90 -31.34 -16.96 4.13
N VAL A 91 -31.47 -17.22 2.82
CA VAL A 91 -32.76 -17.20 2.14
C VAL A 91 -33.29 -18.62 2.30
N ALA A 92 -34.14 -18.80 3.30
CA ALA A 92 -35.07 -19.92 3.32
C ALA A 92 -35.88 -19.85 2.03
N THR A 93 -35.84 -20.95 1.27
CA THR A 93 -36.62 -21.15 0.07
C THR A 93 -38.07 -21.35 0.46
N GLU A 94 -38.92 -20.34 0.29
CA GLU A 94 -40.36 -20.48 0.06
C GLU A 94 -40.80 -19.49 -1.03
N ASP A 95 -41.80 -19.93 -1.80
CA ASP A 95 -42.16 -19.60 -3.19
C ASP A 95 -42.66 -18.16 -3.52
N PRO A 96 -42.90 -17.79 -4.80
CA PRO A 96 -42.80 -16.42 -5.30
C PRO A 96 -44.14 -15.66 -5.28
N GLN A 97 -44.15 -14.49 -4.66
CA GLN A 97 -45.18 -13.46 -4.89
C GLN A 97 -44.48 -12.15 -5.27
N ILE A 98 -44.79 -11.69 -6.48
CA ILE A 98 -44.26 -10.50 -7.14
C ILE A 98 -44.74 -9.26 -6.37
N GLY A 99 -43.81 -8.51 -5.78
CA GLY A 99 -44.11 -7.23 -5.13
C GLY A 99 -42.85 -6.46 -4.76
N SER A 100 -42.65 -5.32 -5.44
CA SER A 100 -41.71 -4.22 -5.16
C SER A 100 -40.53 -4.52 -4.21
N ARG A 101 -39.34 -4.76 -4.76
CA ARG A 101 -38.10 -4.80 -3.98
C ARG A 101 -37.54 -3.39 -3.81
N THR A 102 -37.67 -2.82 -2.61
CA THR A 102 -36.87 -1.64 -2.21
C THR A 102 -35.46 -2.09 -1.81
N ILE A 103 -34.46 -1.73 -2.62
CA ILE A 103 -33.06 -1.98 -2.31
C ILE A 103 -32.56 -0.86 -1.39
N LYS A 104 -32.40 -1.15 -0.09
CA LYS A 104 -31.74 -0.21 0.84
C LYS A 104 -30.23 -0.26 0.63
N LEU A 105 -29.69 0.74 -0.08
CA LEU A 105 -28.26 0.92 -0.26
C LEU A 105 -27.70 1.61 1.00
N VAL A 106 -27.20 0.83 1.98
CA VAL A 106 -26.52 1.41 3.14
C VAL A 106 -25.06 1.66 2.76
N SER A 107 -24.81 2.86 2.24
CA SER A 107 -23.46 3.42 2.11
C SER A 107 -22.96 3.87 3.49
N PRO A 108 -21.72 3.55 3.90
CA PRO A 108 -21.14 4.09 5.13
C PRO A 108 -20.76 5.58 5.03
N PHE A 109 -20.95 6.23 3.88
CA PHE A 109 -20.48 7.60 3.64
C PHE A 109 -21.55 8.64 3.29
N VAL A 110 -22.83 8.28 3.15
CA VAL A 110 -23.88 9.30 2.95
C VAL A 110 -25.22 8.84 3.54
N THR A 111 -25.73 9.58 4.53
CA THR A 111 -27.15 9.53 4.91
C THR A 111 -27.97 10.37 3.93
N LEU A 112 -28.34 9.79 2.79
CA LEU A 112 -29.36 10.36 1.92
C LEU A 112 -30.74 9.95 2.45
N LYS A 113 -31.44 10.91 3.05
CA LYS A 113 -32.89 10.81 3.25
C LYS A 113 -33.55 10.76 1.87
N ASP A 114 -34.23 9.64 1.61
CA ASP A 114 -35.37 9.44 0.71
C ASP A 114 -35.32 10.17 -0.65
N ILE A 115 -34.75 9.51 -1.67
CA ILE A 115 -35.00 9.83 -3.07
C ILE A 115 -35.85 8.71 -3.68
N ASP A 116 -37.13 8.99 -3.89
CA ASP A 116 -38.05 8.15 -4.65
C ASP A 116 -37.89 8.45 -6.15
N ILE A 117 -37.39 7.48 -6.93
CA ILE A 117 -37.42 7.55 -8.40
C ILE A 117 -38.49 6.58 -8.89
N LYS A 118 -39.61 7.12 -9.41
CA LYS A 118 -40.60 6.35 -10.16
C LYS A 118 -40.21 6.31 -11.64
N LEU A 119 -39.93 5.13 -12.18
CA LEU A 119 -39.81 4.90 -13.61
C LEU A 119 -41.22 4.60 -14.17
N LYS A 120 -41.56 5.25 -15.29
CA LYS A 120 -42.77 4.99 -16.09
C LYS A 120 -42.62 3.70 -16.88
#